data_AF-A0A846HAY4-F1
#
_entry.id   AF-A0A846HAY4-F1
#
_cell.length_a   1.000
_cell.length_b   1.000
_cell.length_c   1.000
_cell.angle_alpha   90.00
_cell.angle_beta   90.00
_cell.angle_gamma   90.00
#
_symmetry.space_group_name_H-M   'P 1'
#
loop_
_entity.id
_entity.type
_entity.pdbx_description
1 polymer ?
#
loop_
_entity_poly.entity_id
_entity_poly.type
_entity_poly.pdbx_seq_one_letter_code
_entity_poly.pdbx_strand_id
1 'polypeptide(L)'
;MNNQTTWKYIFQLKAAINWVESVFLLLSDQWIRELLGEKPLVNSEYSHLFLVLVFVIGIGYWWVGQDIDRNHGIVKLGIIAQSSVFAVLAYHTFANKLHPFYLIPGVIDLTFAIIFVLFLNSYARSKPALE
;
A
#
# COMPACT_ATOMS: atom_id res chain seq x y z
N MET A 1 -22.84 -9.40 -9.18
CA MET A 1 -22.42 -8.60 -8.00
C MET A 1 -22.29 -7.16 -8.45
N ASN A 2 -22.86 -6.21 -7.70
CA ASN A 2 -22.75 -4.79 -8.04
C ASN A 2 -21.27 -4.38 -8.04
N ASN A 3 -20.77 -3.80 -9.14
CA ASN A 3 -19.37 -3.38 -9.28
C ASN A 3 -18.90 -2.53 -8.08
N GLN A 4 -19.78 -1.68 -7.54
CA GLN A 4 -19.47 -0.85 -6.36
C GLN A 4 -19.20 -1.67 -5.09
N THR A 5 -19.96 -2.75 -4.85
CA THR A 5 -19.76 -3.59 -3.66
C THR A 5 -18.42 -4.31 -3.70
N THR A 6 -18.01 -4.79 -4.89
CA THR A 6 -16.69 -5.41 -5.07
C THR A 6 -15.56 -4.40 -4.80
N TRP A 7 -15.66 -3.19 -5.37
CA TRP A 7 -14.65 -2.15 -5.16
C TRP A 7 -14.55 -1.73 -3.69
N LYS A 8 -15.68 -1.61 -2.99
CA LYS A 8 -15.71 -1.34 -1.54
C LYS A 8 -14.84 -2.34 -0.78
N TYR A 9 -15.06 -3.63 -0.99
CA TYR A 9 -14.32 -4.67 -0.28
C TYR A 9 -12.85 -4.71 -0.67
N ILE A 10 -12.49 -4.42 -1.93
CA ILE A 10 -11.08 -4.30 -2.35
C ILE A 10 -10.37 -3.18 -1.58
N PHE A 11 -10.97 -2.01 -1.46
CA PHE A 11 -10.38 -0.90 -0.71
C PHE A 11 -10.29 -1.18 0.79
N GLN A 12 -11.33 -1.79 1.38
CA GLN A 12 -11.32 -2.19 2.79
C GLN A 12 -10.30 -3.30 3.08
N LEU A 13 -10.14 -4.25 2.17
CA LEU A 13 -9.09 -5.27 2.25
C LEU A 13 -7.71 -4.61 2.22
N LYS A 14 -7.48 -3.64 1.32
CA LYS A 14 -6.21 -2.94 1.28
C LYS A 14 -5.96 -2.12 2.56
N ALA A 15 -6.99 -1.48 3.11
CA ALA A 15 -6.89 -0.80 4.40
C ALA A 15 -6.44 -1.76 5.51
N ALA A 16 -7.06 -2.94 5.59
CA ALA A 16 -6.71 -3.97 6.57
C ALA A 16 -5.28 -4.48 6.37
N ILE A 17 -4.85 -4.73 5.13
CA ILE A 17 -3.48 -5.12 4.80
C ILE A 17 -2.49 -4.05 5.27
N ASN A 18 -2.71 -2.77 4.97
CA ASN A 18 -1.84 -1.68 5.43
C ASN A 18 -1.72 -1.64 6.96
N TRP A 19 -2.81 -1.84 7.69
CA TRP A 19 -2.78 -1.86 9.15
C TRP A 19 -2.04 -3.07 9.69
N VAL A 20 -2.28 -4.25 9.11
CA VAL A 20 -1.56 -5.47 9.49
C VAL A 20 -0.08 -5.33 9.19
N GLU A 21 0.32 -4.88 8.00
CA GLU A 21 1.71 -4.68 7.62
C GLU A 21 2.41 -3.67 8.54
N SER A 22 1.78 -2.52 8.79
CA SER A 22 2.38 -1.48 9.65
C SER A 22 2.53 -1.94 11.09
N VAL A 23 1.50 -2.55 11.70
CA VAL A 23 1.56 -3.04 13.08
C VAL A 23 2.49 -4.24 13.20
N PHE A 24 2.43 -5.18 12.25
CA PHE A 24 3.29 -6.36 12.26
C PHE A 24 4.77 -5.97 12.14
N LEU A 25 5.14 -5.17 11.15
CA LEU A 25 6.54 -4.74 10.99
C LEU A 25 7.01 -3.88 12.16
N LEU A 26 6.15 -3.06 12.75
CA LEU A 26 6.49 -2.28 13.95
C LEU A 26 6.91 -3.17 15.12
N LEU A 27 6.26 -4.33 15.28
CA LEU A 27 6.50 -5.24 16.39
C LEU A 27 7.53 -6.32 16.07
N SER A 28 7.77 -6.63 14.80
CA SER A 28 8.54 -7.80 14.37
C SER A 28 9.81 -7.49 13.59
N ASP A 29 10.09 -6.23 13.19
CA ASP A 29 11.25 -5.91 12.36
C ASP A 29 12.57 -6.40 12.97
N GLN A 30 12.79 -6.20 14.27
CA GLN A 30 14.02 -6.70 14.93
C GLN A 30 14.13 -8.22 14.84
N TRP A 31 13.05 -8.94 15.15
CA TRP A 31 13.02 -10.40 15.08
C TRP A 31 13.24 -10.91 13.65
N ILE A 32 12.64 -10.26 12.66
CA ILE A 32 12.84 -10.58 11.23
C ILE A 32 14.31 -10.38 10.86
N ARG A 33 14.93 -9.27 11.26
CA ARG A 33 16.34 -9.00 10.96
C ARG A 33 17.26 -10.05 11.57
N GLU A 34 17.05 -10.41 12.83
CA GLU A 34 17.81 -11.45 13.50
C GLU A 34 17.68 -12.80 12.77
N LEU A 35 16.45 -13.17 12.37
CA LEU A 35 16.19 -14.38 11.58
C LEU A 35 16.91 -14.36 10.22
N LEU A 36 17.02 -13.18 9.60
CA LEU A 36 17.69 -12.99 8.31
C LEU A 36 19.21 -12.77 8.43
N GLY A 37 19.78 -12.75 9.65
CA GLY A 37 21.18 -12.42 9.88
C GLY A 37 21.55 -10.97 9.58
N GLU A 38 20.55 -10.08 9.51
CA GLU A 38 20.70 -8.66 9.24
C GLU A 38 21.01 -7.87 10.51
N LYS A 39 21.77 -6.79 10.36
CA LYS A 39 22.06 -5.90 11.49
C LYS A 39 20.79 -5.11 11.87
N PRO A 40 20.62 -4.76 13.15
CA PRO A 40 19.59 -3.82 13.57
C PRO A 40 19.71 -2.49 12.82
N LEU A 41 18.58 -1.81 12.66
CA LEU A 41 18.55 -0.47 12.09
C LEU A 41 19.30 0.51 12.99
N VAL A 42 20.17 1.33 12.39
CA VAL A 42 20.88 2.40 13.09
C VAL A 42 19.91 3.52 13.51
N ASN A 43 18.91 3.83 12.66
CA ASN A 43 17.95 4.90 12.86
C ASN A 43 16.51 4.35 12.76
N SER A 44 16.07 3.62 13.79
CA SER A 44 14.77 2.94 13.80
C SER A 44 13.57 3.89 13.82
N GLU A 45 13.76 5.15 14.23
CA GLU A 45 12.74 6.18 14.24
C GLU A 45 12.17 6.47 12.84
N TYR A 46 12.98 6.37 11.77
CA TYR A 46 12.48 6.54 10.41
C TYR A 46 11.55 5.40 9.99
N SER A 47 11.81 4.18 10.47
CA SER A 47 10.89 3.06 10.26
C SER A 47 9.57 3.30 10.99
N HIS A 48 9.61 3.80 12.22
CA HIS A 48 8.37 4.14 12.94
C HIS A 48 7.56 5.22 12.22
N LEU A 49 8.20 6.29 11.75
CA LEU A 49 7.56 7.34 10.96
C LEU A 49 6.92 6.78 9.68
N PHE A 50 7.65 5.91 8.97
CA PHE A 50 7.15 5.24 7.79
C PHE A 50 5.93 4.35 8.09
N LEU A 51 5.99 3.53 9.14
CA LEU A 51 4.91 2.62 9.50
C LEU A 51 3.65 3.37 9.95
N VAL A 52 3.79 4.48 10.65
CA VAL A 52 2.67 5.38 10.96
C VAL A 52 2.05 5.94 9.67
N LEU A 53 2.86 6.34 8.70
CA LEU A 53 2.36 6.80 7.40
C LEU A 53 1.61 5.70 6.66
N VAL A 54 2.13 4.46 6.64
CA VAL A 54 1.47 3.29 6.04
C VAL A 54 0.12 3.03 6.71
N PHE A 55 0.04 3.15 8.04
CA PHE A 55 -1.20 3.02 8.79
C PHE A 55 -2.23 4.09 8.40
N VAL A 56 -1.81 5.35 8.29
CA VAL A 56 -2.66 6.48 7.86
C VAL A 56 -3.15 6.31 6.43
N ILE A 57 -2.30 5.81 5.52
CA ILE A 57 -2.72 5.46 4.15
C ILE A 57 -3.84 4.40 4.19
N GLY A 58 -3.76 3.44 5.11
CA GLY A 58 -4.83 2.47 5.35
C GLY A 58 -6.16 3.13 5.71
N ILE A 59 -6.15 4.17 6.55
CA ILE A 59 -7.35 4.97 6.85
C ILE A 59 -7.91 5.62 5.57
N GLY A 60 -7.04 6.15 4.72
CA GLY A 60 -7.42 6.69 3.42
C GLY A 60 -8.17 5.68 2.56
N TYR A 61 -7.68 4.44 2.45
CA TYR A 61 -8.37 3.38 1.71
C TYR A 61 -9.68 2.95 2.37
N TRP A 62 -9.74 2.96 3.70
CA TRP A 62 -10.99 2.72 4.40
C TRP A 62 -12.05 3.75 4.02
N TRP A 63 -11.69 5.04 3.97
CA TRP A 63 -12.60 6.11 3.53
C TRP A 63 -13.04 5.94 2.07
N VAL A 64 -12.14 5.56 1.17
CA VAL A 64 -12.50 5.22 -0.22
C VAL A 64 -13.53 4.09 -0.24
N GLY A 65 -13.36 3.06 0.58
CA GLY A 65 -14.31 1.95 0.67
C GLY A 65 -15.71 2.36 1.21
N GLN A 66 -15.80 3.42 2.02
CA GLN A 66 -17.08 3.93 2.50
C GLN A 66 -17.82 4.78 1.45
N ASP A 67 -17.07 5.55 0.65
CA ASP A 67 -17.60 6.39 -0.41
C ASP A 67 -16.65 6.38 -1.62
N ILE A 68 -16.96 5.49 -2.57
CA ILE A 68 -16.11 5.20 -3.72
C ILE A 68 -16.15 6.34 -4.74
N ASP A 69 -17.30 7.01 -4.87
CA ASP A 69 -17.55 8.03 -5.88
C ASP A 69 -16.80 9.34 -5.58
N ARG A 70 -16.63 9.67 -4.30
CA ARG A 70 -16.08 10.95 -3.86
C ARG A 70 -14.57 10.96 -3.66
N ASN A 71 -13.95 9.80 -3.40
CA ASN A 71 -12.59 9.72 -2.87
C ASN A 71 -11.50 9.38 -3.92
N HIS A 72 -11.75 9.62 -5.21
CA HIS A 72 -10.77 9.33 -6.28
C HIS A 72 -9.40 10.01 -6.11
N GLY A 73 -9.34 11.16 -5.43
CA GLY A 73 -8.07 11.82 -5.11
C GLY A 73 -7.16 10.95 -4.23
N ILE A 74 -7.74 10.29 -3.23
CA ILE A 74 -7.02 9.36 -2.34
C ILE A 74 -6.52 8.15 -3.13
N VAL A 75 -7.33 7.65 -4.08
CA VAL A 75 -6.94 6.52 -4.94
C VAL A 75 -5.73 6.89 -5.80
N LYS A 76 -5.74 8.06 -6.44
CA LYS A 76 -4.60 8.54 -7.25
C LYS A 76 -3.34 8.70 -6.39
N LEU A 77 -3.47 9.30 -5.21
CA LEU A 77 -2.36 9.43 -4.26
C LEU A 77 -1.83 8.05 -3.87
N GLY A 78 -2.72 7.09 -3.59
CA GLY A 78 -2.37 5.72 -3.24
C GLY A 78 -1.63 4.97 -4.34
N ILE A 79 -1.98 5.17 -5.60
CA ILE A 79 -1.26 4.60 -6.76
C ILE A 79 0.18 5.14 -6.78
N ILE A 80 0.35 6.46 -6.65
CA ILE A 80 1.67 7.11 -6.68
C ILE A 80 2.51 6.63 -5.48
N ALA A 81 1.93 6.62 -4.29
CA ALA A 81 2.61 6.21 -3.06
C ALA A 81 3.11 4.77 -3.13
N GLN A 82 2.21 3.81 -3.43
CA GLN A 82 2.56 2.38 -3.51
C GLN A 82 3.61 2.10 -4.59
N SER A 83 3.45 2.71 -5.77
CA SER A 83 4.42 2.55 -6.87
C SER A 83 5.79 3.11 -6.50
N SER A 84 5.83 4.24 -5.79
CA SER A 84 7.08 4.87 -5.32
C SER A 84 7.77 4.02 -4.26
N VAL A 85 7.01 3.51 -3.28
CA VAL A 85 7.54 2.62 -2.24
C VAL A 85 8.11 1.34 -2.86
N PHE A 86 7.38 0.71 -3.78
CA PHE A 86 7.90 -0.45 -4.52
C PHE A 86 9.19 -0.13 -5.29
N ALA A 87 9.23 1.00 -6.01
CA ALA A 87 10.42 1.39 -6.78
C ALA A 87 11.66 1.57 -5.87
N VAL A 88 11.49 2.20 -4.70
CA VAL A 88 12.56 2.37 -3.71
C VAL A 88 13.00 1.02 -3.14
N LEU A 89 12.06 0.15 -2.73
CA LEU A 89 12.36 -1.19 -2.22
C LEU A 89 13.07 -2.05 -3.26
N ALA A 90 12.61 -2.02 -4.51
CA ALA A 90 13.21 -2.75 -5.61
C ALA A 90 14.65 -2.26 -5.86
N TYR A 91 14.86 -0.94 -5.95
CA TYR A 91 16.19 -0.37 -6.13
C TYR A 91 17.17 -0.81 -5.03
N HIS A 92 16.77 -0.71 -3.76
CA HIS A 92 17.64 -1.10 -2.64
C HIS A 92 17.89 -2.60 -2.57
N THR A 93 16.90 -3.42 -2.95
CA THR A 93 17.05 -4.88 -3.08
C THR A 93 18.05 -5.23 -4.18
N PHE A 94 17.92 -4.66 -5.38
CA PHE A 94 18.85 -4.90 -6.49
C PHE A 94 20.25 -4.36 -6.25
N ALA A 95 20.38 -3.32 -5.43
CA ALA A 95 21.66 -2.79 -4.97
C ALA A 95 22.29 -3.61 -3.84
N ASN A 96 21.69 -4.74 -3.43
CA ASN A 96 22.11 -5.58 -2.29
C ASN A 96 22.20 -4.81 -0.96
N LYS A 97 21.42 -3.74 -0.81
CA LYS A 97 21.33 -2.94 0.43
C LYS A 97 20.18 -3.37 1.35
N LEU A 98 19.26 -4.15 0.82
CA LEU A 98 18.07 -4.62 1.51
C LEU A 98 17.85 -6.09 1.18
N HIS A 99 17.58 -6.90 2.19
CA HIS A 99 17.27 -8.30 1.98
C HIS A 99 15.99 -8.46 1.13
N PRO A 100 15.96 -9.33 0.11
CA PRO A 100 14.81 -9.49 -0.80
C PRO A 100 13.47 -9.79 -0.13
N PHE A 101 13.49 -10.34 1.09
CA PHE A 101 12.30 -10.56 1.91
C PHE A 101 11.45 -9.28 2.08
N TYR A 102 12.09 -8.12 2.24
CA TYR A 102 11.40 -6.84 2.40
C TYR A 102 10.70 -6.35 1.13
N LEU A 103 10.92 -7.00 -0.02
CA LEU A 103 10.23 -6.68 -1.27
C LEU A 103 8.79 -7.23 -1.31
N ILE A 104 8.48 -8.25 -0.49
CA ILE A 104 7.16 -8.89 -0.42
C ILE A 104 6.01 -7.87 -0.22
N PRO A 105 6.02 -7.00 0.81
CA PRO A 105 4.98 -5.98 0.97
C PRO A 105 4.92 -5.02 -0.22
N GLY A 106 6.07 -4.67 -0.81
CA GLY A 106 6.12 -3.83 -2.01
C GLY A 106 5.42 -4.45 -3.22
N VAL A 107 5.51 -5.77 -3.41
CA VAL A 107 4.81 -6.48 -4.50
C VAL A 107 3.29 -6.50 -4.26
N ILE A 108 2.87 -6.68 -3.00
CA ILE A 108 1.46 -6.60 -2.61
C ILE A 108 0.94 -5.19 -2.93
N ASP A 109 1.64 -4.15 -2.49
CA ASP A 109 1.34 -2.75 -2.78
C ASP A 109 1.22 -2.47 -4.29
N LEU A 110 2.19 -2.95 -5.09
CA LEU A 110 2.15 -2.75 -6.53
C LEU A 110 0.94 -3.43 -7.18
N THR A 111 0.58 -4.62 -6.70
CA THR A 111 -0.62 -5.34 -7.16
C THR A 111 -1.87 -4.51 -6.92
N PHE A 112 -2.01 -3.92 -5.72
CA PHE A 112 -3.14 -3.04 -5.41
C PHE A 112 -3.09 -1.72 -6.20
N ALA A 113 -1.92 -1.15 -6.44
CA ALA A 113 -1.78 0.02 -7.31
C ALA A 113 -2.31 -0.25 -8.72
N ILE A 114 -2.00 -1.42 -9.30
CA ILE A 114 -2.55 -1.83 -10.60
C ILE A 114 -4.07 -1.98 -10.53
N ILE A 115 -4.60 -2.63 -9.48
CA ILE A 115 -6.05 -2.78 -9.27
C ILE A 115 -6.73 -1.40 -9.15
N PHE A 116 -6.09 -0.42 -8.50
CA PHE A 116 -6.61 0.94 -8.38
C PHE A 116 -6.63 1.70 -9.70
N VAL A 117 -5.64 1.48 -10.57
CA VAL A 117 -5.66 2.00 -11.95
C VAL A 117 -6.85 1.39 -12.72
N LEU A 118 -7.07 0.08 -12.60
CA LEU A 118 -8.22 -0.58 -13.22
C LEU A 118 -9.56 -0.04 -12.70
N PHE A 119 -9.65 0.23 -11.40
CA PHE A 119 -10.81 0.87 -10.79
C PHE A 119 -11.09 2.24 -11.40
N LEU A 120 -10.09 3.14 -11.44
CA LEU A 120 -10.27 4.48 -12.01
C LEU A 120 -10.66 4.43 -13.51
N ASN A 121 -10.06 3.52 -14.27
CA ASN A 121 -10.39 3.32 -15.68
C ASN A 121 -11.82 2.79 -15.88
N SER A 122 -12.25 1.83 -15.06
CA SER A 122 -13.61 1.30 -15.07
C SER A 122 -14.63 2.39 -14.73
N TYR A 123 -14.33 3.20 -13.72
CA TYR A 123 -15.17 4.30 -13.29
C TYR A 123 -15.33 5.38 -14.37
N ALA A 124 -14.22 5.79 -15.00
CA ALA A 124 -14.23 6.79 -16.07
C ALA A 124 -15.10 6.36 -17.27
N ARG A 125 -15.12 5.07 -17.61
CA ARG A 125 -15.95 4.52 -18.69
C ARG A 125 -17.44 4.43 -18.35
N SER A 126 -17.77 4.32 -17.06
CA SER A 126 -19.16 4.23 -16.60
C SER A 126 -19.86 5.58 -16.44
N LYS A 127 -19.13 6.70 -16.44
CA LYS A 127 -19.75 8.02 -16.50
C LYS A 127 -20.18 8.32 -17.94
N PRO A 128 -21.46 8.64 -18.20
CA PRO A 128 -21.85 9.19 -19.50
C PRO A 128 -21.04 10.46 -19.73
N ALA A 129 -20.49 10.60 -20.95
CA ALA A 129 -19.91 11.86 -21.38
C ALA A 129 -20.98 12.93 -21.19
N LEU A 130 -20.71 13.91 -20.32
CA LEU A 130 -21.53 15.11 -20.27
C LEU A 130 -21.34 15.79 -21.63
N GLU A 131 -22.39 15.75 -22.44
CA GLU A 131 -22.55 16.59 -23.64
C GLU A 131 -22.52 18.08 -23.27
#